data_AF-A0A2D8RH79-F1
#
_entry.id   AF-A0A2D8RH79-F1
#
_cell.length_a   1.000
_cell.length_b   1.000
_cell.length_c   1.000
_cell.angle_alpha   90.00
_cell.angle_beta   90.00
_cell.angle_gamma   90.00
#
_symmetry.space_group_name_H-M   'P 1'
#
loop_
_entity.id
_entity.type
_entity.pdbx_description
1 polymer ?
#
loop_
_entity_poly.entity_id
_entity_poly.type
_entity_poly.pdbx_seq_one_letter_code
_entity_poly.pdbx_strand_id
1 'polypeptide(L)'
;MTLPHWKPCSSGLPIFRQQPMFNGEHRSGIRSSLRCRLSFLRCAKLSENRRVSASRNGSSACGRFSTKKAGIIPAPIASRTKTMAKERFQHDAENVDDASEQDLLSDDVEIVSKSEMKRHMHSLQTLGERLAGMPDIWPELDLPDRLLKALSDFNAIPSREAKRRHLQFIGKQMRTIDHDAVLAAIELRDSGSDYQKNLHHEAERWRERLLAAGHRSEEQQAMNDLITEFVSANPATEVQALRQTLRNAVRDLQLKRNRGNTRKLYQLIRDGLAREV
;
A
#
# COMPACT_ATOMS: atom_id res chain seq x y z
N MET A 1 -9.34 -65.02 64.36
CA MET A 1 -9.94 -64.17 63.31
C MET A 1 -9.13 -64.34 62.03
N THR A 2 -9.85 -64.33 60.91
CA THR A 2 -9.42 -64.37 59.49
C THR A 2 -8.84 -65.67 58.90
N LEU A 3 -9.73 -66.28 58.10
CA LEU A 3 -9.60 -67.35 57.11
C LEU A 3 -8.60 -67.02 55.96
N PRO A 4 -8.31 -68.01 55.07
CA PRO A 4 -7.04 -68.16 54.35
C PRO A 4 -7.12 -67.87 52.84
N HIS A 5 -5.99 -68.18 52.14
CA HIS A 5 -5.94 -68.84 50.81
C HIS A 5 -6.21 -68.02 49.53
N TRP A 6 -5.19 -67.79 48.67
CA TRP A 6 -4.81 -68.63 47.52
C TRP A 6 -3.69 -67.97 46.65
N LYS A 7 -2.85 -68.78 46.00
CA LYS A 7 -2.00 -68.48 44.81
C LYS A 7 -2.37 -69.55 43.75
N PRO A 8 -1.82 -69.50 42.51
CA PRO A 8 -1.89 -68.50 41.43
C PRO A 8 -2.50 -69.14 40.15
N CYS A 9 -2.73 -68.39 39.07
CA CYS A 9 -2.78 -69.02 37.73
C CYS A 9 -2.44 -68.05 36.59
N SER A 10 -1.54 -68.54 35.74
CA SER A 10 -1.01 -67.99 34.50
C SER A 10 -1.91 -68.23 33.30
N SER A 11 -1.59 -67.54 32.19
CA SER A 11 -1.87 -67.86 30.78
C SER A 11 -3.19 -67.35 30.18
N GLY A 12 -3.08 -66.66 29.04
CA GLY A 12 -4.20 -66.22 28.22
C GLY A 12 -3.85 -65.15 27.19
N LEU A 13 -3.05 -65.50 26.20
CA LEU A 13 -2.96 -64.76 24.92
C LEU A 13 -4.33 -64.75 24.21
N PRO A 14 -4.60 -63.76 23.36
CA PRO A 14 -5.38 -64.01 22.15
C PRO A 14 -4.56 -63.70 20.88
N ILE A 15 -4.41 -64.75 20.08
CA ILE A 15 -4.11 -64.74 18.65
C ILE A 15 -5.46 -64.64 17.91
N PHE A 16 -5.63 -63.66 17.01
CA PHE A 16 -6.55 -63.63 15.84
C PHE A 16 -6.51 -62.20 15.28
N ARG A 17 -6.45 -61.86 13.99
CA ARG A 17 -6.59 -62.58 12.72
C ARG A 17 -6.09 -61.64 11.60
N GLN A 18 -5.47 -62.19 10.58
CA GLN A 18 -5.08 -61.48 9.34
C GLN A 18 -6.30 -61.09 8.48
N GLN A 19 -6.24 -59.89 7.87
CA GLN A 19 -6.60 -59.50 6.47
C GLN A 19 -8.08 -59.68 5.98
N PRO A 20 -8.58 -58.96 4.93
CA PRO A 20 -7.82 -58.48 3.75
C PRO A 20 -8.18 -57.11 3.14
N MET A 21 -7.35 -56.82 2.13
CA MET A 21 -7.39 -55.80 1.08
C MET A 21 -8.76 -55.63 0.41
N PHE A 22 -9.14 -54.38 0.11
CA PHE A 22 -10.10 -54.06 -0.94
C PHE A 22 -9.53 -52.95 -1.83
N ASN A 23 -9.02 -53.36 -3.00
CA ASN A 23 -8.90 -52.51 -4.18
C ASN A 23 -10.25 -52.53 -4.91
N GLY A 24 -10.67 -51.39 -5.45
CA GLY A 24 -11.86 -51.27 -6.28
C GLY A 24 -11.97 -49.90 -6.94
N GLU A 25 -11.54 -49.83 -8.19
CA GLU A 25 -11.59 -48.68 -9.08
C GLU A 25 -13.02 -48.33 -9.59
N HIS A 26 -13.10 -47.18 -10.25
CA HIS A 26 -14.14 -46.70 -11.19
C HIS A 26 -15.41 -46.03 -10.61
N ARG A 27 -15.57 -44.72 -10.90
CA ARG A 27 -16.30 -44.27 -12.10
C ARG A 27 -16.25 -42.74 -12.28
N SER A 28 -16.04 -42.42 -13.55
CA SER A 28 -16.21 -41.18 -14.30
C SER A 28 -17.36 -40.26 -13.90
N GLY A 29 -17.16 -38.97 -14.18
CA GLY A 29 -18.04 -37.86 -13.86
C GLY A 29 -19.39 -37.81 -14.59
N ILE A 30 -20.22 -36.90 -14.09
CA ILE A 30 -21.37 -36.34 -14.80
C ILE A 30 -21.37 -34.83 -14.56
N ARG A 31 -21.46 -34.11 -15.68
CA ARG A 31 -21.72 -32.68 -15.80
C ARG A 31 -23.18 -32.38 -15.48
N SER A 32 -23.44 -31.31 -14.74
CA SER A 32 -24.59 -30.41 -14.96
C SER A 32 -24.29 -29.12 -14.21
N SER A 33 -23.88 -28.06 -14.90
CA SER A 33 -24.79 -27.07 -15.50
C SER A 33 -25.88 -26.63 -14.52
N LEU A 34 -25.77 -25.38 -14.07
CA LEU A 34 -26.90 -24.46 -13.89
C LEU A 34 -26.33 -23.06 -13.68
N ARG A 35 -26.04 -22.41 -14.82
CA ARG A 35 -26.19 -20.97 -14.96
C ARG A 35 -27.68 -20.65 -14.87
N CYS A 36 -28.05 -19.75 -13.96
CA CYS A 36 -29.19 -18.84 -14.04
C CYS A 36 -29.17 -18.00 -12.76
N ARG A 37 -29.41 -16.70 -12.73
CA ARG A 37 -29.65 -15.67 -13.75
C ARG A 37 -29.55 -14.36 -12.97
N LEU A 38 -28.89 -13.36 -13.56
CA LEU A 38 -29.11 -11.97 -13.19
C LEU A 38 -30.61 -11.64 -13.31
N SER A 39 -31.17 -10.99 -12.30
CA SER A 39 -32.33 -10.12 -12.45
C SER A 39 -32.17 -8.90 -11.56
N PHE A 40 -31.77 -7.81 -12.20
CA PHE A 40 -32.13 -6.44 -11.86
C PHE A 40 -33.66 -6.31 -11.74
N LEU A 41 -34.16 -5.60 -10.71
CA LEU A 41 -35.25 -4.59 -10.81
C LEU A 41 -35.58 -3.93 -9.44
N ARG A 42 -35.21 -2.65 -9.35
CA ARG A 42 -35.93 -1.46 -8.82
C ARG A 42 -36.86 -1.51 -7.60
N CYS A 43 -36.56 -0.58 -6.67
CA CYS A 43 -37.40 0.47 -6.06
C CYS A 43 -38.89 0.23 -5.76
N ALA A 44 -39.30 0.40 -4.49
CA ALA A 44 -40.18 1.51 -4.06
C ALA A 44 -40.48 1.50 -2.54
N LYS A 45 -40.61 2.73 -2.00
CA LYS A 45 -41.48 3.16 -0.87
C LYS A 45 -41.13 2.72 0.55
N LEU A 46 -40.75 3.70 1.37
CA LEU A 46 -41.54 4.13 2.52
C LEU A 46 -41.10 5.53 2.96
N SER A 47 -41.92 6.51 2.59
CA SER A 47 -41.96 7.85 3.15
C SER A 47 -43.22 7.95 4.00
N GLU A 48 -43.12 8.24 5.29
CA GLU A 48 -44.24 8.89 5.98
C GLU A 48 -43.84 9.57 7.31
N ASN A 49 -44.21 10.84 7.34
CA ASN A 49 -44.69 11.64 8.47
C ASN A 49 -43.79 11.99 9.65
N ARG A 50 -43.32 13.26 9.61
CA ARG A 50 -43.48 14.18 10.75
C ARG A 50 -43.68 15.63 10.29
N ARG A 51 -44.94 16.10 10.29
CA ARG A 51 -45.32 17.52 10.49
C ARG A 51 -45.64 17.67 11.99
N VAL A 52 -45.22 18.74 12.66
CA VAL A 52 -45.99 19.95 13.05
C VAL A 52 -45.00 20.65 14.01
N SER A 53 -44.69 21.95 13.98
CA SER A 53 -45.54 23.13 14.19
C SER A 53 -44.84 24.42 13.77
N ALA A 54 -45.64 25.32 13.23
CA ALA A 54 -45.31 26.72 12.98
C ALA A 54 -45.17 27.52 14.30
N SER A 55 -44.31 28.54 14.28
CA SER A 55 -44.48 29.74 15.11
C SER A 55 -44.04 30.95 14.30
N ARG A 56 -44.98 31.88 14.11
CA ARG A 56 -44.79 33.22 13.54
C ARG A 56 -44.50 34.19 14.68
N ASN A 57 -43.73 35.23 14.35
CA ASN A 57 -43.70 36.61 14.87
C ASN A 57 -42.22 37.06 14.76
N GLY A 58 -41.82 38.17 14.18
CA GLY A 58 -42.51 39.32 13.59
C GLY A 58 -41.44 40.41 13.41
N SER A 59 -41.45 41.04 12.25
CA SER A 59 -41.05 42.42 11.92
C SER A 59 -39.96 43.13 12.75
N SER A 60 -38.93 43.65 12.08
CA SER A 60 -38.82 45.10 11.76
C SER A 60 -37.40 45.50 11.31
N ALA A 61 -37.33 46.67 10.69
CA ALA A 61 -36.16 47.50 10.36
C ALA A 61 -35.55 47.36 8.94
N CYS A 62 -36.14 48.17 8.06
CA CYS A 62 -35.58 48.76 6.86
C CYS A 62 -34.16 49.32 7.05
N GLY A 63 -33.35 49.23 5.99
CA GLY A 63 -32.04 49.89 5.91
C GLY A 63 -31.55 49.99 4.46
N ARG A 64 -32.23 50.80 3.66
CA ARG A 64 -31.84 51.22 2.31
C ARG A 64 -30.58 52.10 2.40
N PHE A 65 -29.48 51.75 1.74
CA PHE A 65 -28.50 52.74 1.30
C PHE A 65 -27.96 52.42 -0.10
N SER A 66 -28.37 53.28 -1.02
CA SER A 66 -27.90 53.40 -2.39
C SER A 66 -26.88 54.53 -2.40
N THR A 67 -25.68 54.30 -2.91
CA THR A 67 -24.93 55.35 -3.62
C THR A 67 -24.06 54.76 -4.72
N LYS A 68 -24.36 55.20 -5.94
CA LYS A 68 -23.53 55.19 -7.15
C LYS A 68 -22.10 55.68 -6.87
N LYS A 69 -21.09 55.09 -7.53
CA LYS A 69 -20.02 55.86 -8.17
C LYS A 69 -19.17 55.00 -9.13
N ALA A 70 -19.01 55.54 -10.34
CA ALA A 70 -17.93 55.41 -11.34
C ALA A 70 -17.04 54.13 -11.27
N GLY A 71 -16.93 53.30 -12.31
CA GLY A 71 -16.66 53.69 -13.70
C GLY A 71 -15.15 53.75 -13.92
N ILE A 72 -14.52 52.61 -14.21
CA ILE A 72 -13.32 52.47 -15.07
C ILE A 72 -13.46 51.12 -15.77
N ILE A 73 -13.78 51.18 -17.06
CA ILE A 73 -13.65 50.09 -18.02
C ILE A 73 -12.27 50.28 -18.64
N PRO A 74 -11.31 49.34 -18.53
CA PRO A 74 -10.14 49.40 -19.39
C PRO A 74 -10.56 49.10 -20.84
N ALA A 75 -10.22 50.01 -21.73
CA ALA A 75 -10.56 50.02 -23.15
C ALA A 75 -10.07 48.77 -23.90
N PRO A 76 -10.77 48.35 -24.98
CA PRO A 76 -10.29 47.30 -25.87
C PRO A 76 -9.11 47.82 -26.70
N ILE A 77 -7.98 47.09 -26.66
CA ILE A 77 -6.81 47.35 -27.50
C ILE A 77 -7.19 47.01 -28.94
N ALA A 78 -7.54 48.05 -29.70
CA ALA A 78 -7.78 47.95 -31.13
C ALA A 78 -6.46 47.71 -31.88
N SER A 79 -6.50 46.71 -32.78
CA SER A 79 -5.82 46.66 -34.08
C SER A 79 -4.33 47.02 -34.14
N ARG A 80 -3.50 45.99 -34.29
CA ARG A 80 -2.32 46.10 -35.17
C ARG A 80 -2.13 44.81 -35.97
N THR A 81 -3.01 44.61 -36.95
CA THR A 81 -2.67 43.73 -38.09
C THR A 81 -1.51 44.40 -38.81
N LYS A 82 -0.31 43.87 -38.60
CA LYS A 82 0.87 44.26 -39.38
C LYS A 82 0.77 43.59 -40.75
N THR A 83 -0.11 44.13 -41.58
CA THR A 83 0.01 44.04 -43.03
C THR A 83 1.06 45.07 -43.41
N MET A 84 2.17 44.65 -44.01
CA MET A 84 2.84 45.32 -45.14
C MET A 84 4.22 44.70 -45.40
N ALA A 85 4.52 44.67 -46.69
CA ALA A 85 5.85 44.57 -47.30
C ALA A 85 6.51 43.19 -47.32
N LYS A 86 5.99 42.35 -48.24
CA LYS A 86 6.80 41.37 -48.97
C LYS A 86 7.69 42.15 -49.95
N GLU A 87 8.80 42.69 -49.46
CA GLU A 87 9.86 43.16 -50.34
C GLU A 87 10.48 41.94 -51.03
N ARG A 88 10.36 41.93 -52.36
CA ARG A 88 11.12 41.05 -53.24
C ARG A 88 12.59 41.45 -53.13
N PHE A 89 13.33 40.77 -52.27
CA PHE A 89 14.78 40.71 -52.44
C PHE A 89 15.04 39.76 -53.60
N GLN A 90 15.53 40.31 -54.72
CA GLN A 90 16.19 39.54 -55.76
C GLN A 90 17.45 38.97 -55.14
N HIS A 91 17.41 37.68 -54.82
CA HIS A 91 18.62 36.93 -54.55
C HIS A 91 19.14 36.52 -55.93
N ASP A 92 20.14 37.25 -56.40
CA ASP A 92 20.95 36.83 -57.53
C ASP A 92 21.58 35.48 -57.17
N ALA A 93 21.31 34.51 -58.03
CA ALA A 93 21.89 33.21 -57.99
C ALA A 93 23.29 33.31 -58.59
N GLU A 94 24.30 33.34 -57.73
CA GLU A 94 25.66 32.94 -58.12
C GLU A 94 25.96 31.58 -57.50
N ASN A 95 26.30 30.64 -58.38
CA ASN A 95 26.62 29.26 -58.08
C ASN A 95 28.00 29.15 -57.41
N VAL A 96 28.01 28.37 -56.31
CA VAL A 96 28.90 27.23 -56.00
C VAL A 96 30.30 27.27 -56.62
N ASP A 97 31.31 27.31 -55.76
CA ASP A 97 32.45 26.36 -55.77
C ASP A 97 33.43 26.76 -54.64
N ASP A 98 33.28 26.20 -53.44
CA ASP A 98 34.46 25.82 -52.66
C ASP A 98 34.16 24.64 -51.74
N ALA A 99 35.10 23.71 -51.78
CA ALA A 99 34.99 22.35 -51.31
C ALA A 99 35.39 22.22 -49.83
N SER A 100 34.83 21.20 -49.19
CA SER A 100 35.42 20.48 -48.04
C SER A 100 35.66 21.23 -46.74
N GLU A 101 34.64 21.33 -45.89
CA GLU A 101 34.79 21.16 -44.44
C GLU A 101 33.73 20.15 -43.96
N GLN A 102 34.12 18.87 -43.90
CA GLN A 102 34.40 18.18 -42.63
C GLN A 102 33.15 17.94 -41.76
N ASP A 103 32.34 16.96 -42.17
CA ASP A 103 32.22 15.65 -41.49
C ASP A 103 32.45 15.54 -39.96
N LEU A 104 31.99 16.51 -39.16
CA LEU A 104 32.05 16.47 -37.69
C LEU A 104 30.72 16.75 -37.01
N LEU A 105 29.61 16.27 -37.57
CA LEU A 105 28.37 16.12 -36.81
C LEU A 105 28.33 14.71 -36.24
N SER A 106 29.04 14.56 -35.13
CA SER A 106 29.00 13.41 -34.21
C SER A 106 27.55 12.92 -34.01
N ASP A 107 27.27 11.71 -34.47
CA ASP A 107 26.00 10.97 -34.36
C ASP A 107 25.64 10.55 -32.90
N ASP A 108 26.08 11.30 -31.88
CA ASP A 108 25.92 10.97 -30.45
C ASP A 108 25.02 11.95 -29.70
N VAL A 109 24.17 12.72 -30.38
CA VAL A 109 23.08 13.43 -29.71
C VAL A 109 21.88 12.49 -29.66
N GLU A 110 21.80 11.68 -28.61
CA GLU A 110 20.63 10.87 -28.30
C GLU A 110 19.39 11.80 -28.25
N ILE A 111 18.56 11.78 -29.31
CA ILE A 111 17.39 12.65 -29.41
C ILE A 111 16.31 12.08 -28.48
N VAL A 112 16.41 12.44 -27.19
CA VAL A 112 15.42 12.10 -26.17
C VAL A 112 14.06 12.61 -26.61
N SER A 113 13.07 11.71 -26.64
CA SER A 113 11.73 12.08 -27.11
C SER A 113 11.08 13.09 -26.15
N LYS A 114 10.25 14.02 -26.67
CA LYS A 114 9.46 14.94 -25.83
C LYS A 114 8.60 14.21 -24.78
N SER A 115 8.24 12.96 -25.03
CA SER A 115 7.49 12.11 -24.11
C SER A 115 8.37 11.60 -22.96
N GLU A 116 9.59 11.18 -23.28
CA GLU A 116 10.57 10.67 -22.34
C GLU A 116 11.08 11.75 -21.39
N MET A 117 11.40 12.95 -21.91
CA MET A 117 11.75 14.10 -21.05
C MET A 117 10.64 14.41 -20.04
N LYS A 118 9.36 14.27 -20.41
CA LYS A 118 8.23 14.43 -19.48
C LYS A 118 8.22 13.33 -18.42
N ARG A 119 8.43 12.07 -18.81
CA ARG A 119 8.49 10.93 -17.87
C ARG A 119 9.65 11.10 -16.88
N HIS A 120 10.82 11.50 -17.36
CA HIS A 120 11.99 11.78 -16.53
C HIS A 120 11.71 12.91 -15.53
N MET A 121 11.11 14.02 -15.98
CA MET A 121 10.72 15.11 -15.08
C MET A 121 9.68 14.68 -14.03
N HIS A 122 8.75 13.78 -14.38
CA HIS A 122 7.81 13.21 -13.42
C HIS A 122 8.51 12.28 -12.42
N SER A 123 9.46 11.47 -12.87
CA SER A 123 10.28 10.62 -12.00
C SER A 123 11.01 11.44 -10.93
N LEU A 124 11.68 12.52 -11.34
CA LEU A 124 12.39 13.42 -10.42
C LEU A 124 11.45 14.15 -9.44
N GLN A 125 10.22 14.49 -9.87
CA GLN A 125 9.22 15.05 -8.96
C GLN A 125 8.77 14.03 -7.92
N THR A 126 8.48 12.79 -8.33
CA THR A 126 8.10 11.71 -7.42
C THR A 126 9.22 11.40 -6.43
N LEU A 127 10.47 11.38 -6.89
CA LEU A 127 11.65 11.21 -6.04
C LEU A 127 11.73 12.35 -5.01
N GLY A 128 11.60 13.60 -5.46
CA GLY A 128 11.59 14.77 -4.57
C GLY A 128 10.44 14.75 -3.55
N GLU A 129 9.27 14.24 -3.94
CA GLU A 129 8.13 14.04 -3.04
C GLU A 129 8.45 13.00 -1.94
N ARG A 130 9.05 11.87 -2.34
CA ARG A 130 9.49 10.82 -1.39
C ARG A 130 10.54 11.37 -0.42
N LEU A 131 11.53 12.10 -0.94
CA LEU A 131 12.57 12.74 -0.12
C LEU A 131 11.98 13.74 0.87
N ALA A 132 11.00 14.54 0.46
CA ALA A 132 10.36 15.52 1.33
C ALA A 132 9.59 14.87 2.51
N GLY A 133 9.09 13.64 2.32
CA GLY A 133 8.43 12.85 3.35
C GLY A 133 9.38 12.20 4.35
N MET A 134 10.69 12.24 4.11
CA MET A 134 11.72 11.60 4.95
C MET A 134 12.78 12.64 5.37
N PRO A 135 12.47 13.54 6.32
CA PRO A 135 13.43 14.56 6.77
C PRO A 135 14.66 13.97 7.48
N ASP A 136 14.52 12.78 8.05
CA ASP A 136 15.59 12.12 8.82
C ASP A 136 16.82 11.76 7.97
N ILE A 137 16.65 11.53 6.66
CA ILE A 137 17.74 11.12 5.75
C ILE A 137 18.46 12.31 5.10
N TRP A 138 17.96 13.54 5.23
CA TRP A 138 18.57 14.71 4.60
C TRP A 138 20.02 14.97 5.04
N PRO A 139 20.40 14.80 6.32
CA PRO A 139 21.78 15.01 6.77
C PRO A 139 22.79 14.02 6.16
N GLU A 140 22.33 12.85 5.69
CA GLU A 140 23.20 11.80 5.13
C GLU A 140 23.54 12.06 3.65
N LEU A 141 22.75 12.88 2.96
CA LEU A 141 22.77 13.03 1.50
C LEU A 141 23.56 14.25 0.99
N ASP A 142 24.20 15.03 1.87
CA ASP A 142 24.94 16.27 1.54
C ASP A 142 24.22 17.16 0.49
N LEU A 143 22.94 17.45 0.76
CA LEU A 143 22.09 18.19 -0.17
C LEU A 143 22.42 19.69 -0.16
N PRO A 144 22.33 20.39 -1.31
CA PRO A 144 22.57 21.82 -1.35
C PRO A 144 21.53 22.58 -0.52
N ASP A 145 21.94 23.64 0.17
CA ASP A 145 21.10 24.47 1.05
C ASP A 145 19.79 24.92 0.40
N ARG A 146 19.85 25.23 -0.91
CA ARG A 146 18.69 25.64 -1.69
C ARG A 146 17.62 24.55 -1.76
N LEU A 147 18.03 23.30 -1.90
CA LEU A 147 17.14 22.15 -1.93
C LEU A 147 16.62 21.82 -0.53
N LEU A 148 17.47 21.85 0.48
CA LEU A 148 17.06 21.65 1.88
C LEU A 148 15.96 22.64 2.29
N LYS A 149 16.15 23.92 1.97
CA LYS A 149 15.11 24.94 2.19
C LYS A 149 13.83 24.63 1.43
N ALA A 150 13.94 24.24 0.16
CA ALA A 150 12.78 23.88 -0.65
C ALA A 150 12.00 22.69 -0.06
N LEU A 151 12.68 21.67 0.46
CA LEU A 151 12.06 20.51 1.11
C LEU A 151 11.37 20.88 2.43
N SER A 152 12.01 21.74 3.24
CA SER A 152 11.40 22.28 4.46
C SER A 152 10.13 23.09 4.14
N ASP A 153 10.20 23.98 3.15
CA ASP A 153 9.07 24.80 2.72
C ASP A 153 7.89 23.94 2.21
N PHE A 154 8.18 22.84 1.50
CA PHE A 154 7.16 21.90 1.02
C PHE A 154 6.28 21.36 2.14
N ASN A 155 6.91 21.02 3.28
CA ASN A 155 6.23 20.48 4.45
C ASN A 155 5.39 21.55 5.17
N ALA A 156 5.80 22.82 5.12
CA ALA A 156 5.10 23.94 5.74
C ALA A 156 3.86 24.43 4.96
N ILE A 157 3.83 24.25 3.63
CA ILE A 157 2.73 24.76 2.79
C ILE A 157 1.41 24.01 3.11
N PRO A 158 0.29 24.68 3.41
CA PRO A 158 -0.99 24.00 3.68
C PRO A 158 -1.81 23.71 2.41
N SER A 159 -1.70 24.57 1.39
CA SER A 159 -2.54 24.49 0.18
C SER A 159 -2.05 23.42 -0.78
N ARG A 160 -2.96 22.54 -1.24
CA ARG A 160 -2.65 21.44 -2.17
C ARG A 160 -2.12 21.93 -3.52
N GLU A 161 -2.68 23.02 -4.04
CA GLU A 161 -2.23 23.59 -5.32
C GLU A 161 -0.86 24.27 -5.20
N ALA A 162 -0.61 24.95 -4.07
CA ALA A 162 0.71 25.51 -3.78
C ALA A 162 1.76 24.39 -3.61
N LYS A 163 1.44 23.31 -2.88
CA LYS A 163 2.31 22.12 -2.77
C LYS A 163 2.65 21.54 -4.12
N ARG A 164 1.65 21.36 -5.00
CA ARG A 164 1.87 20.81 -6.35
C ARG A 164 2.84 21.65 -7.17
N ARG A 165 2.71 22.98 -7.13
CA ARG A 165 3.63 23.90 -7.83
C ARG A 165 5.03 23.87 -7.23
N HIS A 166 5.10 23.82 -5.90
CA HIS A 166 6.38 23.74 -5.19
C HIS A 166 7.09 22.42 -5.47
N LEU A 167 6.36 21.32 -5.63
CA LEU A 167 6.92 20.04 -6.04
C LEU A 167 7.54 20.09 -7.44
N GLN A 168 6.94 20.84 -8.37
CA GLN A 168 7.55 21.06 -9.70
C GLN A 168 8.86 21.85 -9.59
N PHE A 169 8.93 22.82 -8.68
CA PHE A 169 10.16 23.54 -8.38
C PHE A 169 11.23 22.61 -7.79
N ILE A 170 10.87 21.75 -6.84
CA ILE A 170 11.77 20.71 -6.29
C ILE A 170 12.25 19.79 -7.40
N GLY A 171 11.36 19.27 -8.26
CA GLY A 171 11.75 18.45 -9.41
C GLY A 171 12.67 19.17 -10.41
N LYS A 172 12.63 20.50 -10.49
CA LYS A 172 13.63 21.28 -11.23
C LYS A 172 14.99 21.33 -10.50
N GLN A 173 15.01 21.46 -9.18
CA GLN A 173 16.24 21.45 -8.38
C GLN A 173 16.92 20.07 -8.37
N MET A 174 16.15 18.99 -8.38
CA MET A 174 16.66 17.61 -8.43
C MET A 174 17.55 17.30 -9.64
N ARG A 175 17.49 18.10 -10.71
CA ARG A 175 18.36 17.95 -11.89
C ARG A 175 19.82 18.35 -11.65
N THR A 176 20.06 19.13 -10.58
CA THR A 176 21.39 19.66 -10.27
C THR A 176 22.18 18.80 -9.29
N ILE A 177 21.56 17.75 -8.76
CA ILE A 177 22.15 16.85 -7.78
C ILE A 177 22.30 15.45 -8.37
N ASP A 178 23.12 14.63 -7.71
CA ASP A 178 23.17 13.20 -7.96
C ASP A 178 21.87 12.54 -7.47
N HIS A 179 20.99 12.22 -8.42
CA HIS A 179 19.70 11.60 -8.13
C HIS A 179 19.82 10.10 -7.85
N ASP A 180 20.88 9.44 -8.32
CA ASP A 180 21.11 8.02 -8.09
C ASP A 180 21.51 7.78 -6.62
N ALA A 181 22.35 8.65 -6.06
CA ALA A 181 22.67 8.62 -4.63
C ALA A 181 21.42 8.79 -3.74
N VAL A 182 20.53 9.72 -4.13
CA VAL A 182 19.27 9.94 -3.40
C VAL A 182 18.33 8.75 -3.53
N LEU A 183 18.22 8.14 -4.71
CA LEU A 183 17.42 6.93 -4.90
C LEU A 183 17.94 5.79 -4.03
N ALA A 184 19.24 5.54 -4.03
CA ALA A 184 19.86 4.49 -3.22
C ALA A 184 19.58 4.69 -1.71
N ALA A 185 19.68 5.92 -1.20
CA ALA A 185 19.36 6.21 0.20
C ALA A 185 17.88 5.97 0.53
N ILE A 186 16.97 6.37 -0.35
CA ILE A 186 15.53 6.13 -0.17
C ILE A 186 15.23 4.62 -0.22
N GLU A 187 15.81 3.89 -1.17
CA GLU A 187 15.60 2.44 -1.30
C GLU A 187 16.15 1.66 -0.11
N LEU A 188 17.32 2.04 0.40
CA LEU A 188 17.87 1.45 1.62
C LEU A 188 16.91 1.64 2.79
N ARG A 189 16.32 2.84 2.93
CA ARG A 189 15.34 3.12 3.99
C ARG A 189 14.04 2.33 3.82
N ASP A 190 13.51 2.29 2.60
CA ASP A 190 12.26 1.58 2.31
C ASP A 190 12.41 0.06 2.42
N SER A 191 13.57 -0.50 2.10
CA SER A 191 13.84 -1.93 2.26
C SER A 191 13.63 -2.42 3.70
N GLY A 192 14.06 -1.62 4.69
CA GLY A 192 13.83 -1.93 6.10
C GLY A 192 12.35 -1.82 6.50
N SER A 193 11.62 -0.86 5.92
CA SER A 193 10.18 -0.68 6.13
C SER A 193 9.37 -1.83 5.53
N ASP A 194 9.72 -2.25 4.32
CA ASP A 194 9.04 -3.33 3.61
C ASP A 194 9.32 -4.68 4.26
N TYR A 195 10.54 -4.90 4.75
CA TYR A 195 10.85 -6.06 5.60
C TYR A 195 9.93 -6.10 6.84
N GLN A 196 9.79 -5.00 7.57
CA GLN A 196 8.90 -4.92 8.74
C GLN A 196 7.43 -5.15 8.38
N LYS A 197 6.95 -4.63 7.24
CA LYS A 197 5.57 -4.86 6.76
C LYS A 197 5.36 -6.34 6.40
N ASN A 198 6.30 -6.94 5.67
CA ASN A 198 6.23 -8.35 5.27
C ASN A 198 6.21 -9.25 6.50
N LEU A 199 7.12 -9.00 7.45
CA LEU A 199 7.18 -9.68 8.74
C LEU A 199 5.85 -9.53 9.51
N HIS A 200 5.26 -8.33 9.52
CA HIS A 200 3.97 -8.08 10.16
C HIS A 200 2.87 -8.95 9.53
N HIS A 201 2.76 -8.95 8.20
CA HIS A 201 1.76 -9.74 7.49
C HIS A 201 1.96 -11.24 7.66
N GLU A 202 3.21 -11.71 7.70
CA GLU A 202 3.52 -13.11 7.94
C GLU A 202 3.15 -13.55 9.35
N ALA A 203 3.52 -12.77 10.36
CA ALA A 203 3.15 -13.03 11.74
C ALA A 203 1.61 -13.05 11.91
N GLU A 204 0.90 -12.19 11.19
CA GLU A 204 -0.56 -12.14 11.19
C GLU A 204 -1.18 -13.40 10.57
N ARG A 205 -0.69 -13.84 9.40
CA ARG A 205 -1.13 -15.10 8.77
C ARG A 205 -0.93 -16.30 9.69
N TRP A 206 0.23 -16.39 10.35
CA TRP A 206 0.51 -17.47 11.30
C TRP A 206 -0.43 -17.42 12.51
N ARG A 207 -0.69 -16.23 13.05
CA ARG A 207 -1.62 -16.04 14.17
C ARG A 207 -3.02 -16.54 13.81
N GLU A 208 -3.54 -16.12 12.66
CA GLU A 208 -4.86 -16.53 12.19
C GLU A 208 -4.95 -18.04 11.99
N ARG A 209 -3.94 -18.66 11.36
CA ARG A 209 -3.86 -20.12 11.18
C ARG A 209 -3.89 -20.88 12.52
N LEU A 210 -3.08 -20.44 13.49
CA LEU A 210 -2.99 -21.08 14.81
C LEU A 210 -4.29 -20.94 15.61
N LEU A 211 -4.93 -19.76 15.57
CA LEU A 211 -6.21 -19.54 16.25
C LEU A 211 -7.33 -20.37 15.62
N ALA A 212 -7.39 -20.43 14.28
CA ALA A 212 -8.39 -21.22 13.57
C ALA A 212 -8.32 -22.72 13.93
N ALA A 213 -7.10 -23.28 14.01
CA ALA A 213 -6.91 -24.67 14.44
C ALA A 213 -7.29 -24.89 15.92
N GLY A 214 -6.95 -23.94 16.80
CA GLY A 214 -7.29 -24.04 18.22
C GLY A 214 -8.79 -23.95 18.52
N HIS A 215 -9.59 -23.32 17.66
CA HIS A 215 -11.05 -23.26 17.82
C HIS A 215 -11.75 -24.60 17.59
N ARG A 216 -11.15 -25.50 16.80
CA ARG A 216 -11.70 -26.84 16.54
C ARG A 216 -11.32 -27.74 17.72
N SER A 217 -12.16 -27.76 18.75
CA SER A 217 -11.90 -28.48 20.01
C SER A 217 -11.62 -29.98 19.85
N GLU A 218 -12.10 -30.59 18.76
CA GLU A 218 -11.87 -32.00 18.42
C GLU A 218 -10.50 -32.23 17.73
N GLU A 219 -9.80 -31.16 17.34
CA GLU A 219 -8.56 -31.22 16.56
C GLU A 219 -7.36 -30.67 17.34
N GLN A 220 -7.23 -31.05 18.61
CA GLN A 220 -6.07 -30.70 19.42
C GLN A 220 -4.75 -31.14 18.78
N GLN A 221 -4.77 -32.22 18.00
CA GLN A 221 -3.64 -32.69 17.20
C GLN A 221 -3.25 -31.71 16.09
N ALA A 222 -4.22 -31.20 15.32
CA ALA A 222 -3.95 -30.24 14.24
C ALA A 222 -3.28 -28.95 14.76
N MET A 223 -3.68 -28.50 15.95
CA MET A 223 -3.02 -27.37 16.63
C MET A 223 -1.54 -27.69 16.95
N ASN A 224 -1.25 -28.89 17.46
CA ASN A 224 0.12 -29.30 17.76
C ASN A 224 0.97 -29.47 16.49
N ASP A 225 0.36 -29.95 15.41
CA ASP A 225 1.02 -30.11 14.11
C ASP A 225 1.45 -28.76 13.54
N LEU A 226 0.57 -27.74 13.56
CA LEU A 226 0.91 -26.38 13.13
C LEU A 226 1.97 -25.70 14.00
N ILE A 227 1.95 -25.94 15.32
CA ILE A 227 3.01 -25.45 16.20
C ILE A 227 4.35 -26.12 15.84
N THR A 228 4.31 -27.41 15.50
CA THR A 228 5.51 -28.14 15.09
C THR A 228 6.04 -27.63 13.75
N GLU A 229 5.16 -27.33 12.79
CA GLU A 229 5.50 -26.67 11.51
C GLU A 229 6.17 -25.31 11.74
N PHE A 230 5.61 -24.48 12.63
CA PHE A 230 6.18 -23.18 12.96
C PHE A 230 7.56 -23.31 13.62
N VAL A 231 7.70 -24.22 14.60
CA VAL A 231 8.95 -24.44 15.35
C VAL A 231 10.03 -25.08 14.48
N SER A 232 9.67 -25.93 13.52
CA SER A 232 10.65 -26.50 12.58
C SER A 232 11.22 -25.43 11.65
N ALA A 233 10.41 -24.44 11.27
CA ALA A 233 10.89 -23.26 10.54
C ALA A 233 11.67 -22.30 11.47
N ASN A 234 11.26 -22.18 12.74
CA ASN A 234 11.81 -21.21 13.70
C ASN A 234 12.30 -21.88 14.99
N PRO A 235 13.47 -22.55 14.99
CA PRO A 235 13.94 -23.36 16.12
C PRO A 235 14.27 -22.54 17.38
N ALA A 236 14.52 -21.24 17.24
CA ALA A 236 14.79 -20.33 18.36
C ALA A 236 13.53 -19.91 19.15
N THR A 237 12.34 -20.38 18.76
CA THR A 237 11.09 -20.01 19.42
C THR A 237 10.85 -20.82 20.70
N GLU A 238 10.43 -20.16 21.78
CA GLU A 238 10.02 -20.83 23.01
C GLU A 238 8.69 -21.58 22.84
N VAL A 239 8.78 -22.87 22.53
CA VAL A 239 7.63 -23.74 22.21
C VAL A 239 6.58 -23.79 23.32
N GLN A 240 7.01 -23.82 24.58
CA GLN A 240 6.11 -23.93 25.73
C GLN A 240 5.31 -22.64 25.94
N ALA A 241 5.96 -21.48 25.85
CA ALA A 241 5.30 -20.18 25.92
C ALA A 241 4.30 -20.00 24.78
N LEU A 242 4.65 -20.42 23.56
CA LEU A 242 3.75 -20.36 22.40
C LEU A 242 2.48 -21.21 22.62
N ARG A 243 2.65 -22.47 23.03
CA ARG A 243 1.53 -23.39 23.34
C ARG A 243 0.62 -22.84 24.43
N GLN A 244 1.20 -22.33 25.51
CA GLN A 244 0.44 -21.78 26.63
C GLN A 244 -0.34 -20.54 26.22
N THR A 245 0.31 -19.63 25.50
CA THR A 245 -0.32 -18.37 25.04
C THR A 245 -1.42 -18.64 24.03
N LEU A 246 -1.23 -19.60 23.11
CA LEU A 246 -2.27 -19.99 22.15
C LEU A 246 -3.52 -20.53 22.85
N ARG A 247 -3.38 -21.49 23.78
CA ARG A 247 -4.53 -22.03 24.53
C ARG A 247 -5.27 -20.94 25.30
N ASN A 248 -4.54 -19.99 25.88
CA ASN A 248 -5.14 -18.86 26.57
C ASN A 248 -5.86 -17.90 25.61
N ALA A 249 -5.30 -17.64 24.43
CA ALA A 249 -5.92 -16.81 23.40
C ALA A 249 -7.21 -17.44 22.86
N VAL A 250 -7.21 -18.75 22.59
CA VAL A 250 -8.41 -19.50 22.17
C VAL A 250 -9.50 -19.42 23.25
N ARG A 251 -9.13 -19.66 24.52
CA ARG A 251 -10.07 -19.58 25.65
C ARG A 251 -10.65 -18.17 25.81
N ASP A 252 -9.82 -17.14 25.68
CA ASP A 252 -10.25 -15.74 25.73
C ASP A 252 -11.25 -15.40 24.61
N LEU A 253 -11.00 -15.86 23.39
CA LEU A 253 -11.91 -15.69 22.25
C LEU A 253 -13.24 -16.42 22.47
N GLN A 254 -13.21 -17.67 22.95
CA GLN A 254 -14.41 -18.43 23.29
C GLN A 254 -15.24 -17.75 24.39
N LEU A 255 -14.57 -17.20 25.41
CA LEU A 255 -15.22 -16.48 26.50
C LEU A 255 -15.61 -15.04 26.13
N LYS A 256 -15.31 -14.57 24.90
CA LYS A 256 -15.48 -13.19 24.44
C LYS A 256 -14.84 -12.16 25.38
N ARG A 257 -13.70 -12.51 25.98
CA ARG A 257 -12.93 -11.67 26.91
C ARG A 257 -11.62 -11.28 26.24
N ASN A 258 -11.24 -10.00 26.30
CA ASN A 258 -9.96 -9.55 25.78
C ASN A 258 -8.97 -9.34 26.93
N ARG A 259 -8.18 -10.38 27.29
CA ARG A 259 -7.07 -10.25 28.27
C ARG A 259 -5.73 -9.94 27.59
N GLY A 260 -5.75 -9.57 26.31
CA GLY A 260 -4.56 -9.27 25.53
C GLY A 260 -3.75 -10.50 25.09
N ASN A 261 -4.24 -11.73 25.30
CA ASN A 261 -3.51 -12.95 24.95
C ASN A 261 -3.30 -13.10 23.42
N THR A 262 -4.24 -12.63 22.59
CA THR A 262 -4.07 -12.56 21.13
C THR A 262 -2.93 -11.64 20.71
N ARG A 263 -2.75 -10.53 21.42
CA ARG A 263 -1.63 -9.59 21.17
C ARG A 263 -0.30 -10.21 21.61
N LYS A 264 -0.27 -10.90 22.75
CA LYS A 264 0.92 -11.63 23.21
C LYS A 264 1.31 -12.75 22.26
N LEU A 265 0.32 -13.47 21.71
CA LEU A 265 0.55 -14.50 20.69
C LEU A 265 1.22 -13.90 19.45
N TYR A 266 0.70 -12.78 18.94
CA TYR A 266 1.32 -12.05 17.83
C TYR A 266 2.78 -11.65 18.13
N GLN A 267 3.05 -11.12 19.31
CA GLN A 267 4.41 -10.73 19.72
C GLN A 267 5.37 -11.92 19.69
N LEU A 268 4.99 -13.05 20.28
CA LEU A 268 5.83 -14.26 20.27
C LEU A 268 6.11 -14.77 18.84
N ILE A 269 5.09 -14.78 17.97
CA ILE A 269 5.25 -15.22 16.58
C ILE A 269 6.17 -14.26 15.82
N ARG A 270 5.93 -12.95 15.94
CA ARG A 270 6.76 -11.92 15.29
C ARG A 270 8.21 -11.99 15.77
N ASP A 271 8.43 -12.16 17.06
CA ASP A 271 9.77 -12.24 17.64
C ASP A 271 10.46 -13.57 17.27
N GLY A 272 9.72 -14.64 16.97
CA GLY A 272 10.24 -15.87 16.36
C GLY A 272 10.75 -15.62 14.93
N LEU A 273 9.88 -15.07 14.08
CA LEU A 273 10.19 -14.76 12.68
C LEU A 273 11.30 -13.71 12.51
N ALA A 274 11.37 -12.72 13.41
CA ALA A 274 12.37 -11.66 13.36
C ALA A 274 13.79 -12.15 13.68
N ARG A 275 13.94 -13.31 14.32
CA ARG A 275 15.25 -13.90 14.68
C ARG A 275 15.85 -14.73 13.56
N GLU A 276 15.09 -15.02 12.51
CA GLU A 276 15.55 -15.77 11.34
C GLU A 276 16.44 -14.93 10.39
N VAL A 277 16.38 -13.59 10.54
CA VAL A 277 17.16 -12.61 9.77
C VAL A 277 18.31 -12.07 10.60
#